data_AF-A2C375-F1
#
_entry.id   AF-A2C375-F1
#
_cell.length_a   1.000
_cell.length_b   1.000
_cell.length_c   1.000
_cell.angle_alpha   90.00
_cell.angle_beta   90.00
_cell.angle_gamma   90.00
#
_symmetry.space_group_name_H-M   'P 1'
#
loop_
_entity.id
_entity.type
_entity.pdbx_description
1 polymer ?
#
loop_
_entity_poly.entity_id
_entity_poly.type
_entity_poly.pdbx_seq_one_letter_code
_entity_poly.pdbx_strand_id
1 'polypeptide(L)'
;MDQKKFDTCEEPLFLKVRSRDTVLVGESEICKVLSFTGGSRDPDAPSLFQVANVDTGEIKHVHAAEVKEIVSTYEEEIHKRQQQQ
;
A
#
# COMPACT_ATOMS: atom_id res chain seq x y z
N MET A 1 30.28 -20.47 5.77
CA MET A 1 28.87 -20.16 6.06
C MET A 1 28.72 -18.67 5.88
N ASP A 2 28.37 -18.27 4.67
CA ASP A 2 28.26 -16.87 4.27
C ASP A 2 26.96 -16.30 4.83
N GLN A 3 27.08 -15.54 5.91
CA GLN A 3 26.00 -14.76 6.48
C GLN A 3 25.67 -13.64 5.48
N LYS A 4 24.67 -13.88 4.62
CA LYS A 4 24.15 -12.89 3.68
C LYS A 4 23.67 -11.67 4.46
N LYS A 5 24.41 -10.56 4.38
CA LYS A 5 23.99 -9.28 4.93
C LYS A 5 22.72 -8.85 4.19
N PHE A 6 21.60 -8.78 4.91
CA PHE A 6 20.42 -8.07 4.43
C PHE A 6 20.71 -6.58 4.59
N ASP A 7 20.87 -5.87 3.47
CA ASP A 7 20.85 -4.41 3.43
C ASP A 7 19.56 -3.94 4.11
N THR A 8 19.70 -3.27 5.25
CA THR A 8 18.61 -2.87 6.16
C THR A 8 18.26 -1.38 6.04
N CYS A 9 18.64 -0.74 4.93
CA CYS A 9 18.47 0.71 4.74
C CYS A 9 17.17 1.12 4.01
N GLU A 10 16.33 0.20 3.54
CA GLU A 10 15.05 0.57 2.94
C GLU A 10 13.92 0.54 3.98
N GLU A 11 13.30 1.70 4.19
CA GLU A 11 12.08 1.80 4.99
C GLU A 11 11.00 0.85 4.45
N PRO A 12 10.26 0.15 5.34
CA PRO A 12 9.20 -0.74 4.92
C PRO A 12 8.21 -0.08 3.97
N LEU A 13 7.85 -0.78 2.88
CA LEU A 13 6.99 -0.24 1.82
C LEU A 13 5.69 0.36 2.34
N PHE A 14 5.06 -0.30 3.32
CA PHE A 14 3.79 0.12 3.89
C PHE A 14 3.84 1.51 4.54
N LEU A 15 5.01 2.02 4.94
CA LEU A 15 5.17 3.38 5.47
C LEU A 15 5.06 4.45 4.36
N LYS A 16 5.32 4.06 3.11
CA LYS A 16 5.25 4.93 1.94
C LYS A 16 3.83 5.00 1.35
N VAL A 17 2.98 4.04 1.66
CA VAL A 17 1.59 3.98 1.20
C VAL A 17 0.79 5.18 1.73
N ARG A 18 -0.02 5.79 0.87
CA ARG A 18 -0.97 6.86 1.21
C ARG A 18 -2.38 6.48 0.82
N SER A 19 -3.36 7.17 1.41
CA SER A 19 -4.76 7.03 0.97
C SER A 19 -4.89 7.43 -0.49
N ARG A 20 -5.73 6.69 -1.22
CA ARG A 20 -6.00 6.76 -2.67
C ARG A 20 -4.93 6.13 -3.58
N ASP A 21 -3.81 5.68 -3.04
CA ASP A 21 -2.85 4.90 -3.82
C ASP A 21 -3.44 3.55 -4.25
N THR A 22 -2.94 3.03 -5.36
CA THR A 22 -3.23 1.67 -5.83
C THR A 22 -2.09 0.77 -5.41
N VAL A 23 -2.41 -0.34 -4.75
CA VAL A 23 -1.44 -1.29 -4.20
C VAL A 23 -1.73 -2.71 -4.65
N LEU A 24 -0.68 -3.52 -4.74
CA LEU A 24 -0.76 -4.96 -4.91
C LEU A 24 -0.81 -5.62 -3.52
N VAL A 25 -1.88 -6.34 -3.24
CA VAL A 25 -2.09 -7.11 -2.02
C VAL A 25 -1.97 -8.60 -2.34
N GLY A 26 -1.22 -9.34 -1.52
CA GLY A 26 -1.04 -10.78 -1.69
C GLY A 26 -0.28 -11.10 -2.99
N GLU A 27 -0.82 -12.01 -3.79
CA GLU A 27 -0.19 -12.44 -5.05
C GLU A 27 -0.72 -11.72 -6.29
N SER A 28 -1.96 -11.23 -6.26
CA SER A 28 -2.64 -10.75 -7.47
C SER A 28 -3.70 -9.66 -7.27
N GLU A 29 -4.02 -9.29 -6.03
CA GLU A 29 -5.15 -8.37 -5.81
C GLU A 29 -4.71 -6.92 -5.95
N ILE A 30 -5.28 -6.21 -6.92
CA ILE A 30 -5.05 -4.78 -7.10
C ILE A 30 -6.14 -4.02 -6.34
N CYS A 31 -5.73 -3.24 -5.36
CA CYS A 31 -6.67 -2.54 -4.49
C CYS A 31 -6.33 -1.06 -4.37
N LYS A 32 -7.36 -0.21 -4.28
CA LYS A 32 -7.20 1.18 -3.86
C LYS A 32 -7.24 1.31 -2.35
N VAL A 33 -6.28 2.02 -1.78
CA VAL A 33 -6.23 2.32 -0.36
C VAL A 33 -7.26 3.40 -0.03
N LEU A 34 -8.15 3.10 0.91
CA LEU A 34 -9.18 4.05 1.37
C LEU A 34 -8.72 4.78 2.61
N SER A 35 -8.26 4.02 3.61
CA SER A 35 -7.79 4.53 4.89
C SER A 35 -6.81 3.52 5.52
N PHE A 36 -6.11 3.95 6.57
CA PHE A 36 -5.29 3.07 7.39
C PHE A 36 -5.63 3.26 8.86
N THR A 37 -5.45 2.19 9.64
CA THR A 37 -5.62 2.18 11.08
C THR A 37 -4.28 1.87 11.74
N GLY A 38 -3.88 2.75 12.67
CA GLY A 38 -2.70 2.59 13.50
C GLY A 38 -2.77 1.35 14.38
N GLY A 39 -1.62 0.86 14.80
CA GLY A 39 -1.54 -0.25 15.76
C GLY A 39 -2.00 0.17 17.15
N SER A 40 -2.51 -0.78 17.94
CA SER A 40 -2.90 -0.50 19.34
C SER A 40 -1.73 -0.03 20.23
N ARG A 41 -0.49 -0.34 19.86
CA ARG A 41 0.73 0.08 20.58
C ARG A 41 1.30 1.39 20.06
N ASP A 42 1.02 1.71 18.80
CA ASP A 42 1.51 2.89 18.12
C ASP A 42 0.44 3.32 17.09
N PRO A 43 -0.38 4.33 17.40
CA PRO A 43 -1.44 4.79 16.52
C PRO A 43 -0.91 5.46 15.24
N ASP A 44 0.37 5.86 15.23
CA ASP A 44 1.00 6.49 14.07
C ASP A 44 1.65 5.45 13.14
N ALA A 45 1.82 4.20 13.59
CA ALA A 45 2.32 3.10 12.77
C ALA A 45 1.18 2.39 12.02
N PRO A 46 1.06 2.55 10.68
CA PRO A 46 -0.01 1.92 9.89
C PRO A 46 0.11 0.39 9.95
N SER A 47 -0.90 -0.25 10.54
CA SER A 47 -0.91 -1.69 10.79
C SER A 47 -1.93 -2.44 9.93
N LEU A 48 -3.06 -1.79 9.65
CA LEU A 48 -4.16 -2.28 8.83
C LEU A 48 -4.54 -1.24 7.80
N PHE A 49 -4.75 -1.68 6.56
CA PHE A 49 -5.27 -0.85 5.48
C PHE A 49 -6.69 -1.28 5.18
N GLN A 50 -7.60 -0.32 5.11
CA GLN A 50 -8.89 -0.51 4.47
C GLN A 50 -8.70 -0.28 2.98
N VAL A 51 -8.99 -1.30 2.19
CA VAL A 51 -8.76 -1.29 0.74
C VAL A 51 -10.01 -1.70 -0.01
N ALA A 52 -10.20 -1.15 -1.21
CA ALA A 52 -11.23 -1.56 -2.16
C ALA A 52 -10.57 -2.30 -3.32
N ASN A 53 -10.94 -3.56 -3.56
CA ASN A 53 -10.48 -4.31 -4.71
C ASN A 53 -11.01 -3.66 -6.01
N VAL A 54 -10.12 -3.41 -6.96
CA VAL A 54 -10.45 -2.68 -8.21
C VAL A 54 -11.32 -3.51 -9.13
N ASP A 55 -11.16 -4.83 -9.13
CA ASP A 55 -11.88 -5.75 -10.00
C ASP A 55 -13.26 -6.10 -9.45
N THR A 56 -13.37 -6.35 -8.15
CA THR A 56 -14.61 -6.84 -7.52
C THR A 56 -15.42 -5.74 -6.82
N GLY A 57 -14.79 -4.61 -6.49
CA GLY A 57 -15.39 -3.55 -5.67
C GLY A 57 -15.53 -3.91 -4.18
N GLU A 58 -15.03 -5.07 -3.74
CA GLU A 58 -15.08 -5.49 -2.34
C GLU A 58 -14.21 -4.59 -1.46
N ILE A 59 -14.76 -4.16 -0.31
CA ILE A 59 -14.02 -3.42 0.71
C ILE A 59 -13.63 -4.37 1.83
N LYS A 60 -12.32 -4.45 2.11
CA LYS A 60 -11.77 -5.31 3.17
C LYS A 60 -10.63 -4.63 3.92
N HIS A 61 -10.24 -5.23 5.04
CA HIS A 61 -9.04 -4.86 5.76
C HIS A 61 -7.92 -5.85 5.45
N VAL A 62 -6.71 -5.33 5.23
CA VAL A 62 -5.52 -6.12 4.93
C VAL A 62 -4.38 -5.67 5.83
N HIS A 63 -3.53 -6.59 6.25
CA HIS A 63 -2.35 -6.24 7.03
C HIS A 63 -1.32 -5.50 6.16
N ALA A 64 -0.61 -4.57 6.79
CA ALA A 64 0.46 -3.85 6.12
C ALA A 64 1.53 -4.76 5.49
N ALA A 65 1.77 -5.93 6.07
CA ALA A 65 2.70 -6.94 5.56
C ALA A 65 2.21 -7.66 4.29
N GLU A 66 0.91 -7.60 3.98
CA GLU A 66 0.33 -8.20 2.78
C GLU A 66 0.47 -7.30 1.55
N VAL A 67 0.77 -6.01 1.76
CA VAL A 67 1.07 -5.06 0.68
C VAL A 67 2.45 -5.37 0.11
N LYS A 68 2.49 -5.77 -1.16
CA LYS A 68 3.73 -6.14 -1.86
C LYS A 68 4.32 -5.00 -2.66
N GLU A 69 3.48 -4.15 -3.23
CA GLU A 69 3.90 -3.10 -4.14
C GLU A 69 2.91 -1.92 -4.15
N ILE A 70 3.42 -0.71 -4.41
CA ILE A 70 2.61 0.46 -4.76
C ILE A 70 2.61 0.55 -6.28
N VAL A 71 1.47 0.24 -6.90
CA VAL A 71 1.31 0.15 -8.36
C VAL A 71 1.17 1.53 -8.98
N SER A 72 0.51 2.45 -8.29
CA SER A 72 0.42 3.86 -8.70
C SER A 72 0.09 4.75 -7.52
N THR A 73 0.72 5.90 -7.45
CA THR A 73 0.35 6.94 -6.48
C THR A 73 -0.83 7.78 -6.98
N TYR A 74 -1.57 8.36 -6.05
CA TYR A 74 -2.63 9.31 -6.40
C TYR A 74 -2.11 10.50 -7.23
N GLU A 75 -0.92 11.01 -6.93
CA GLU A 75 -0.33 12.15 -7.62
C GLU A 75 -0.07 11.84 -9.11
N GLU A 76 0.50 10.67 -9.41
CA GLU A 76 0.72 10.21 -10.78
C GLU A 76 -0.59 10.06 -11.55
N GLU A 77 -1.64 9.55 -10.89
CA GLU A 77 -2.96 9.40 -11.50
C GLU A 77 -3.59 10.76 -11.85
N ILE A 78 -3.46 11.75 -10.97
CA ILE A 78 -3.97 13.11 -11.22
C ILE A 78 -3.22 13.79 -12.37
N HIS A 79 -1.89 13.68 -12.41
CA HIS A 79 -1.09 14.26 -13.51
C HIS A 79 -1.48 13.67 -14.87
N LYS A 80 -1.67 12.34 -14.96
CA LYS A 80 -2.13 11.70 -16.21
C LYS A 80 -3.49 12.20 -16.66
N ARG A 81 -4.43 12.41 -15.73
CA ARG A 81 -5.77 12.91 -16.04
C ARG A 81 -5.78 14.36 -16.52
N GLN A 82 -4.85 15.18 -16.06
CA GLN A 82 -4.71 16.58 -16.48
C GLN A 82 -4.08 16.70 -17.88
N GLN A 83 -3.16 15.82 -18.24
CA GLN A 83 -2.52 15.81 -19.57
C GLN A 83 -3.43 15.27 -20.69
N GLN A 84 -4.54 14.61 -20.33
CA GLN A 84 -5.53 14.07 -21.26
C GLN A 84 -6.73 15.01 -21.48
N GLN A 85 -6.72 16.20 -20.87
CA GLN A 85 -7.71 17.27 -21.09
C GLN A 85 -7.11 18.39 -21.93
#